data_AF-A0A2G1VVT0-F1
#
_entry.id   AF-A0A2G1VVT0-F1
#
_cell.length_a   1.000
_cell.length_b   1.000
_cell.length_c   1.000
_cell.angle_alpha   90.00
_cell.angle_beta   90.00
_cell.angle_gamma   90.00
#
_symmetry.space_group_name_H-M   'P 1'
#
loop_
_entity.id
_entity.type
_entity.pdbx_description
1 polymer ?
#
loop_
_entity_poly.entity_id
_entity_poly.type
_entity_poly.pdbx_seq_one_letter_code
_entity_poly.pdbx_strand_id
1 'polypeptide(L)'
;MEKIYFWKYLINDKYEISTAETRVEIHSVINSEDFKKLGIFHLTKFFINSYDIFQIPEDIDSKIEELLQNFSIGELKRELLIYGCSLQSQFAENYNILKDDLLEDFDLEYKEFKKLLAVLRSYLFADNLKNLPTITFKTFSEGNVNIKNFFVIKDIYEAICEGFDLKKENFEERSRNLLEMTNRIKVEKYSEKVKVDFIRCLYDFLTSLGFENVNALKFIGVFFKLFQIQLNNNEDELEIYDNLEDNLKSIDLKNLTHYIKRPPNFSYY
;
A
#
# COMPACT_ATOMS: atom_id res chain seq x y z
N MET A 1 -27.64 7.76 0.43
CA MET A 1 -27.00 8.29 1.65
C MET A 1 -25.63 8.73 1.21
N GLU A 2 -25.31 10.00 1.40
CA GLU A 2 -24.04 10.60 0.97
C GLU A 2 -22.88 10.03 1.80
N LYS A 3 -21.81 9.59 1.14
CA LYS A 3 -20.62 9.04 1.79
C LYS A 3 -19.58 10.15 1.98
N ILE A 4 -19.27 10.46 3.23
CA ILE A 4 -18.39 11.58 3.58
C ILE A 4 -17.08 11.04 4.16
N TYR A 5 -15.95 11.49 3.61
CA TYR A 5 -14.64 11.32 4.23
C TYR A 5 -14.36 12.49 5.18
N PHE A 6 -13.91 12.17 6.40
CA PHE A 6 -13.44 13.17 7.35
C PHE A 6 -11.93 13.08 7.47
N TRP A 7 -11.24 14.18 7.21
CA TRP A 7 -9.82 14.31 7.43
C TRP A 7 -9.46 14.07 8.91
N LYS A 8 -8.27 13.54 9.18
CA LYS A 8 -7.86 13.06 10.51
C LYS A 8 -6.56 13.70 11.00
N TYR A 9 -6.49 14.03 12.30
CA TYR A 9 -5.25 14.41 12.98
C TYR A 9 -4.51 13.16 13.44
N LEU A 10 -3.18 13.19 13.39
CA LEU A 10 -2.35 12.18 14.04
C LEU A 10 -2.01 12.66 15.46
N ILE A 11 -2.60 12.02 16.46
CA ILE A 11 -2.47 12.38 17.88
C ILE A 11 -2.13 11.10 18.64
N ASN A 12 -1.01 11.10 19.37
CA ASN A 12 -0.55 9.94 20.15
C ASN A 12 -0.57 8.62 19.33
N ASP A 13 0.02 8.63 18.13
CA ASP A 13 0.07 7.49 17.20
C ASP A 13 -1.30 6.97 16.71
N LYS A 14 -2.35 7.79 16.78
CA LYS A 14 -3.69 7.45 16.30
C LYS A 14 -4.26 8.53 15.40
N TYR A 15 -4.95 8.08 14.35
CA TYR A 15 -5.69 8.97 13.47
C TYR A 15 -7.09 9.23 14.03
N GLU A 16 -7.30 10.45 14.51
CA GLU A 16 -8.58 10.91 15.07
C GLU A 16 -9.31 11.83 14.09
N ILE A 17 -10.63 11.65 13.97
CA ILE A 17 -11.46 12.44 13.05
C ILE A 17 -11.43 13.93 13.45
N SER A 18 -11.16 14.81 12.49
CA SER A 18 -11.30 16.25 12.68
C SER A 18 -12.77 16.67 12.70
N THR A 19 -13.10 17.66 13.53
CA THR A 19 -14.38 18.36 13.51
C THR A 19 -14.35 19.46 12.44
N ALA A 20 -14.16 19.06 11.17
CA ALA A 20 -14.05 19.99 10.05
C ALA A 20 -15.42 20.49 9.55
N GLU A 21 -15.51 21.77 9.23
CA GLU A 21 -16.74 22.39 8.71
C GLU A 21 -16.74 22.49 7.16
N THR A 22 -15.57 22.70 6.54
CA THR A 22 -15.45 22.84 5.08
C THR A 22 -15.83 21.55 4.35
N ARG A 23 -16.71 21.65 3.35
CA ARG A 23 -17.19 20.53 2.53
C ARG A 23 -16.78 20.71 1.07
N VAL A 24 -16.17 19.69 0.49
CA VAL A 24 -15.79 19.68 -0.93
C VAL A 24 -16.40 18.48 -1.65
N GLU A 25 -17.20 18.75 -2.67
CA GLU A 25 -17.85 17.71 -3.50
C GLU A 25 -16.87 17.07 -4.50
N ILE A 26 -16.74 15.75 -4.44
CA ILE A 26 -15.80 14.96 -5.28
C ILE A 26 -16.32 14.86 -6.71
N HIS A 27 -17.63 14.68 -6.91
CA HIS A 27 -18.26 14.49 -8.23
C HIS A 27 -18.02 15.65 -9.20
N SER A 28 -17.71 16.84 -8.68
CA SER A 28 -17.37 18.02 -9.50
C SER A 28 -16.01 17.90 -10.22
N VAL A 29 -15.12 17.00 -9.79
CA VAL A 29 -13.73 16.86 -10.28
C VAL A 29 -13.56 15.66 -11.23
N ILE A 30 -14.37 14.61 -11.06
CA ILE A 30 -14.24 13.32 -11.78
C ILE A 30 -14.51 13.45 -13.31
N ASN A 31 -15.31 14.45 -13.70
CA ASN A 31 -15.66 14.68 -15.11
C ASN A 31 -14.60 15.46 -15.89
N SER A 32 -13.54 15.92 -15.22
CA SER A 32 -12.38 16.51 -15.89
C SER A 32 -11.57 15.39 -16.57
N GLU A 33 -11.58 15.39 -17.90
CA GLU A 33 -10.68 14.53 -18.69
C GLU A 33 -9.20 14.83 -18.36
N ASP A 34 -8.92 16.04 -17.88
CA ASP A 34 -7.60 16.48 -17.47
C ASP A 34 -7.16 15.81 -16.17
N PHE A 35 -8.08 15.62 -15.20
CA PHE A 35 -7.75 14.90 -13.97
C PHE A 35 -7.37 13.43 -14.24
N LYS A 36 -8.08 12.77 -15.16
CA LYS A 36 -7.77 11.39 -15.57
C LYS A 36 -6.44 11.26 -16.32
N LYS A 37 -6.00 12.34 -16.98
CA LYS A 37 -4.69 12.42 -17.64
C LYS A 37 -3.56 12.68 -16.64
N LEU A 38 -3.86 13.19 -15.45
CA LEU A 38 -2.84 13.33 -14.41
C LEU A 38 -2.37 11.94 -13.97
N GLY A 39 -1.06 11.74 -13.92
CA GLY A 39 -0.44 10.47 -13.50
C GLY A 39 -0.85 10.01 -12.09
N ILE A 40 -1.52 10.87 -11.32
CA ILE A 40 -1.99 10.66 -9.95
C ILE A 40 -3.33 9.92 -9.83
N PHE A 41 -4.13 9.84 -10.91
CA PHE A 41 -5.50 9.32 -10.85
C PHE A 41 -5.61 7.86 -10.38
N HIS A 42 -4.64 7.02 -10.75
CA HIS A 42 -4.69 5.59 -10.45
C HIS A 42 -4.66 5.29 -8.94
N LEU A 43 -4.00 6.15 -8.15
CA LEU A 43 -3.92 6.03 -6.69
C LEU A 43 -5.15 6.60 -5.97
N THR A 44 -5.96 7.42 -6.63
CA THR A 44 -7.13 8.09 -6.02
C THR A 44 -8.46 7.44 -6.39
N LYS A 45 -8.47 6.55 -7.40
CA LYS A 45 -9.68 5.88 -7.90
C LYS A 45 -10.48 5.19 -6.79
N PHE A 46 -9.83 4.53 -5.84
CA PHE A 46 -10.53 3.84 -4.75
C PHE A 46 -11.29 4.84 -3.86
N PHE A 47 -10.71 6.01 -3.59
CA PHE A 47 -11.27 7.04 -2.73
C PHE A 47 -12.49 7.67 -3.39
N ILE A 48 -12.34 8.01 -4.67
CA ILE A 48 -13.40 8.58 -5.50
C ILE A 48 -14.61 7.65 -5.62
N ASN A 49 -14.38 6.33 -5.68
CA ASN A 49 -15.47 5.35 -5.70
C ASN A 49 -16.10 5.12 -4.32
N SER A 50 -15.40 5.52 -3.25
CA SER A 50 -15.81 5.28 -1.86
C SER A 50 -16.55 6.45 -1.25
N TYR A 51 -16.26 7.69 -1.68
CA TYR A 51 -16.77 8.90 -1.07
C TYR A 51 -17.35 9.85 -2.12
N ASP A 52 -18.39 10.57 -1.72
CA ASP A 52 -19.05 11.62 -2.51
C ASP A 52 -18.51 13.02 -2.15
N ILE A 53 -18.13 13.21 -0.89
CA ILE A 53 -17.64 14.47 -0.30
C ILE A 53 -16.47 14.18 0.63
N PHE A 54 -15.54 15.12 0.76
CA PHE A 54 -14.59 15.14 1.87
C PHE A 54 -14.64 16.45 2.66
N GLN A 55 -14.26 16.38 3.94
CA GLN A 55 -14.14 17.53 4.83
C GLN A 55 -12.71 17.67 5.35
N ILE A 56 -12.17 18.89 5.28
CA ILE A 56 -10.82 19.28 5.74
C ILE A 56 -10.92 20.51 6.63
N PRO A 57 -10.09 20.63 7.69
CA PRO A 57 -10.03 21.83 8.51
C PRO A 57 -9.65 23.08 7.69
N GLU A 58 -10.21 24.24 8.03
CA GLU A 58 -9.98 25.50 7.30
C GLU A 58 -8.52 25.96 7.34
N ASP A 59 -7.84 25.75 8.47
CA ASP A 59 -6.43 26.06 8.64
C ASP A 59 -5.55 25.20 7.73
N ILE A 60 -5.89 23.92 7.58
CA ILE A 60 -5.22 23.00 6.67
C ILE A 60 -5.50 23.38 5.21
N ASP A 61 -6.75 23.65 4.84
CA ASP A 61 -7.09 24.07 3.47
C ASP A 61 -6.37 25.37 3.08
N SER A 62 -6.29 26.33 4.00
CA SER A 62 -5.59 27.60 3.79
C SER A 62 -4.09 27.38 3.58
N LYS A 63 -3.45 26.50 4.35
CA LYS A 63 -2.03 26.16 4.19
C LYS A 63 -1.74 25.40 2.89
N ILE A 64 -2.68 24.55 2.46
CA ILE A 64 -2.59 23.88 1.15
C ILE A 64 -2.66 24.93 0.05
N GLU A 65 -3.59 25.87 0.12
CA GLU A 65 -3.68 26.96 -0.85
C GLU A 65 -2.41 27.81 -0.91
N GLU A 66 -1.85 28.19 0.25
CA GLU A 66 -0.57 28.91 0.33
C GLU A 66 0.58 28.11 -0.32
N LEU A 67 0.67 26.81 -0.03
CA LEU A 67 1.65 25.92 -0.64
C LEU A 67 1.50 25.88 -2.17
N LEU A 68 0.28 25.69 -2.68
CA LEU A 68 0.05 25.59 -4.13
C LEU A 68 0.34 26.90 -4.85
N GLN A 69 -0.01 28.04 -4.25
CA GLN A 69 0.32 29.35 -4.80
C GLN A 69 1.83 29.58 -4.84
N ASN A 70 2.57 29.22 -3.78
CA ASN A 70 4.03 29.34 -3.74
C ASN A 70 4.73 28.55 -4.86
N PHE A 71 4.14 27.44 -5.30
CA PHE A 71 4.66 26.60 -6.38
C PHE A 71 3.97 26.82 -7.73
N SER A 72 3.09 27.83 -7.85
CA SER A 72 2.39 28.19 -9.09
C SER A 72 1.56 27.05 -9.71
N ILE A 73 0.90 26.27 -8.85
CA ILE A 73 0.01 25.15 -9.23
C ILE A 73 -1.35 25.23 -8.53
N GLY A 74 -1.80 26.46 -8.21
CA GLY A 74 -3.05 26.74 -7.48
C GLY A 74 -4.31 26.24 -8.19
N GLU A 75 -4.27 26.19 -9.52
CA GLU A 75 -5.37 25.67 -10.35
C GLU A 75 -5.65 24.18 -10.13
N LEU A 76 -4.69 23.43 -9.57
CA LEU A 76 -4.80 21.99 -9.29
C LEU A 76 -5.26 21.69 -7.85
N LYS A 77 -5.76 22.69 -7.11
CA LYS A 77 -6.11 22.55 -5.69
C LYS A 77 -7.04 21.37 -5.44
N ARG A 78 -8.09 21.20 -6.25
CA ARG A 78 -9.10 20.16 -6.02
C ARG A 78 -8.53 18.76 -6.25
N GLU A 79 -7.77 18.59 -7.33
CA GLU A 79 -7.12 17.35 -7.72
C GLU A 79 -6.13 16.90 -6.64
N LEU A 80 -5.33 17.85 -6.14
CA LEU A 80 -4.35 17.59 -5.08
C LEU A 80 -5.02 17.38 -3.71
N LEU A 81 -6.14 18.04 -3.40
CA LEU A 81 -6.90 17.73 -2.19
C LEU A 81 -7.45 16.29 -2.21
N ILE A 82 -8.01 15.84 -3.35
CA ILE A 82 -8.43 14.44 -3.51
C ILE A 82 -7.24 13.50 -3.35
N TYR A 83 -6.10 13.86 -3.93
CA TYR A 83 -4.87 13.08 -3.81
C TYR A 83 -4.41 12.93 -2.35
N GLY A 84 -4.36 14.03 -1.60
CA GLY A 84 -3.96 14.02 -0.19
C GLY A 84 -4.96 13.31 0.71
N CYS A 85 -6.27 13.47 0.49
CA CYS A 85 -7.29 12.74 1.25
C CYS A 85 -7.23 11.23 0.95
N SER A 86 -6.97 10.86 -0.31
CA SER A 86 -6.76 9.45 -0.71
C SER A 86 -5.54 8.86 0.00
N LEU A 87 -4.42 9.60 0.03
CA LEU A 87 -3.22 9.23 0.76
C LEU A 87 -3.52 9.01 2.25
N GLN A 88 -4.17 9.98 2.90
CA GLN A 88 -4.46 9.89 4.33
C GLN A 88 -5.41 8.74 4.64
N SER A 89 -6.43 8.48 3.83
CA SER A 89 -7.33 7.34 4.03
C SER A 89 -6.56 6.01 4.01
N GLN A 90 -5.79 5.75 2.94
CA GLN A 90 -5.04 4.50 2.82
C GLN A 90 -3.95 4.38 3.88
N PHE A 91 -3.21 5.46 4.15
CA PHE A 91 -2.14 5.42 5.13
C PHE A 91 -2.71 5.14 6.52
N ALA A 92 -3.74 5.86 6.95
CA ALA A 92 -4.36 5.69 8.27
C ALA A 92 -5.00 4.31 8.45
N GLU A 93 -5.62 3.75 7.41
CA GLU A 93 -6.17 2.37 7.44
C GLU A 93 -5.08 1.31 7.63
N ASN A 94 -3.85 1.60 7.20
CA ASN A 94 -2.71 0.69 7.27
C ASN A 94 -1.67 1.08 8.34
N TYR A 95 -1.95 2.11 9.13
CA TYR A 95 -1.03 2.63 10.13
C TYR A 95 -1.16 1.84 11.44
N ASN A 96 -0.02 1.41 12.00
CA ASN A 96 0.04 0.65 13.25
C ASN A 96 -0.96 -0.53 13.31
N ILE A 97 -1.11 -1.28 12.20
CA ILE A 97 -1.91 -2.51 12.19
C ILE A 97 -1.34 -3.44 13.27
N LEU A 98 -2.14 -3.70 14.30
CA LEU A 98 -1.81 -4.68 15.32
C LEU A 98 -1.75 -6.05 14.66
N LYS A 99 -0.58 -6.70 14.74
CA LYS A 99 -0.44 -8.07 14.26
C LYS A 99 -1.30 -9.00 15.12
N ASP A 100 -2.14 -9.76 14.45
CA ASP A 100 -2.78 -10.95 14.99
C ASP A 100 -2.24 -12.19 14.26
N ASP A 101 -2.62 -13.37 14.75
CA ASP A 101 -2.17 -14.65 14.20
C ASP A 101 -2.56 -14.80 12.71
N LEU A 102 -3.69 -14.20 12.27
CA LEU A 102 -4.14 -14.28 10.87
C LEU A 102 -3.27 -13.44 9.94
N LEU A 103 -2.82 -12.27 10.39
CA LEU A 103 -1.91 -11.42 9.63
C LEU A 103 -0.50 -12.01 9.55
N GLU A 104 -0.08 -12.78 10.55
CA GLU A 104 1.15 -13.57 10.47
C GLU A 104 1.05 -14.68 9.41
N ASP A 105 -0.07 -15.43 9.39
CA ASP A 105 -0.33 -16.43 8.35
C ASP A 105 -0.35 -15.79 6.94
N PHE A 106 -0.94 -14.59 6.82
CA PHE A 106 -0.97 -13.83 5.57
C PHE A 106 0.43 -13.40 5.09
N ASP A 107 1.33 -13.07 6.01
CA ASP A 107 2.74 -12.76 5.72
C ASP A 107 3.54 -14.00 5.30
N LEU A 108 3.16 -15.18 5.80
CA LEU A 108 3.84 -16.44 5.52
C LEU A 108 3.33 -17.13 4.26
N GLU A 109 2.10 -16.85 3.83
CA GLU A 109 1.41 -17.49 2.70
C GLU A 109 2.32 -17.65 1.48
N TYR A 110 2.91 -16.56 0.98
CA TYR A 110 3.80 -16.61 -0.20
C TYR A 110 4.97 -17.58 -0.01
N LYS A 111 5.63 -17.56 1.16
CA LYS A 111 6.78 -18.43 1.44
C LYS A 111 6.37 -19.88 1.56
N GLU A 112 5.25 -20.16 2.20
CA GLU A 112 4.75 -21.52 2.39
C GLU A 112 4.22 -22.09 1.08
N PHE A 113 3.51 -21.30 0.30
CA PHE A 113 3.03 -21.69 -1.02
C PHE A 113 4.19 -21.98 -1.99
N LYS A 114 5.27 -21.17 -1.93
CA LYS A 114 6.52 -21.43 -2.68
C LYS A 114 7.16 -22.76 -2.28
N LYS A 115 7.17 -23.12 -0.99
CA LYS A 115 7.64 -24.44 -0.52
C LYS A 115 6.75 -25.55 -1.04
N LEU A 116 5.42 -25.41 -0.96
CA LEU A 116 4.47 -26.37 -1.50
C LEU A 116 4.70 -26.63 -2.99
N LEU A 117 4.80 -25.56 -3.80
CA LEU A 117 5.09 -25.68 -5.23
C LEU A 117 6.41 -26.41 -5.50
N ALA A 118 7.46 -26.19 -4.72
CA ALA A 118 8.71 -26.93 -4.88
C ALA A 118 8.55 -28.44 -4.63
N VAL A 119 7.72 -28.83 -3.66
CA VAL A 119 7.38 -30.24 -3.40
C VAL A 119 6.55 -30.81 -4.55
N LEU A 120 5.52 -30.09 -5.03
CA LEU A 120 4.69 -30.52 -6.15
C LEU A 120 5.49 -30.64 -7.46
N ARG A 121 6.47 -29.77 -7.68
CA ARG A 121 7.42 -29.88 -8.80
C ARG A 121 8.19 -31.19 -8.72
N SER A 122 8.71 -31.51 -7.55
CA SER A 122 9.45 -32.76 -7.32
C SER A 122 8.56 -33.98 -7.57
N TYR A 123 7.29 -33.92 -7.18
CA TYR A 123 6.29 -34.96 -7.50
C TYR A 123 6.04 -35.09 -9.01
N LEU A 124 5.64 -33.99 -9.65
CA LEU A 124 5.25 -34.00 -11.06
C LEU A 124 6.40 -34.48 -11.94
N PHE A 125 7.62 -33.99 -11.73
CA PHE A 125 8.77 -34.27 -12.60
C PHE A 125 9.60 -35.51 -12.19
N ALA A 126 9.19 -36.27 -11.16
CA ALA A 126 9.92 -37.45 -10.75
C ALA A 126 9.81 -38.59 -11.79
N ASP A 127 10.95 -39.19 -12.12
CA ASP A 127 11.02 -40.42 -12.93
C ASP A 127 10.57 -41.66 -12.12
N ASN A 128 10.63 -41.57 -10.79
CA ASN A 128 10.24 -42.64 -9.88
C ASN A 128 9.58 -42.08 -8.61
N LEU A 129 8.33 -42.47 -8.38
CA LEU A 129 7.52 -42.01 -7.26
C LEU A 129 7.74 -42.83 -5.96
N LYS A 130 8.62 -43.83 -5.94
CA LYS A 130 8.83 -44.68 -4.75
C LYS A 130 9.34 -43.92 -3.51
N ASN A 131 9.93 -42.73 -3.69
CA ASN A 131 10.52 -41.93 -2.61
C ASN A 131 9.74 -40.64 -2.34
N LEU A 132 8.40 -40.65 -2.51
CA LEU A 132 7.61 -39.46 -2.20
C LEU A 132 7.75 -39.07 -0.72
N PRO A 133 7.86 -37.77 -0.41
CA PRO A 133 7.90 -37.31 0.97
C PRO A 133 6.67 -37.78 1.75
N THR A 134 6.88 -38.13 3.01
CA THR A 134 5.79 -38.41 3.96
C THR A 134 4.98 -37.12 4.18
N ILE A 135 3.66 -37.26 4.28
CA ILE A 135 2.77 -36.15 4.62
C ILE A 135 2.43 -36.23 6.11
N THR A 136 2.61 -35.12 6.83
CA THR A 136 2.34 -35.03 8.26
C THR A 136 1.22 -34.03 8.51
N PHE A 137 0.16 -34.47 9.20
CA PHE A 137 -0.90 -33.61 9.68
C PHE A 137 -0.73 -33.39 11.18
N LYS A 138 -0.70 -32.13 11.60
CA LYS A 138 -0.78 -31.78 13.02
C LYS A 138 -2.27 -31.76 13.41
N THR A 139 -2.66 -32.65 14.30
CA THR A 139 -4.04 -32.73 14.80
C THR A 139 -4.23 -31.79 15.99
N PHE A 140 -5.48 -31.39 16.25
CA PHE A 140 -5.82 -30.47 17.34
C PHE A 140 -5.54 -31.04 18.73
N SER A 141 -5.58 -32.36 18.91
CA SER A 141 -5.54 -33.02 20.23
C SER A 141 -4.49 -34.11 20.41
N GLU A 142 -3.94 -34.69 19.34
CA GLU A 142 -3.17 -35.94 19.41
C GLU A 142 -1.76 -35.85 18.82
N GLY A 143 -1.29 -34.64 18.52
CA GLY A 143 0.04 -34.42 17.93
C GLY A 143 0.08 -34.70 16.42
N ASN A 144 1.23 -35.17 15.93
CA ASN A 144 1.49 -35.32 14.50
C ASN A 144 1.10 -36.72 13.99
N VAL A 145 0.19 -36.78 13.02
CA VAL A 145 -0.18 -37.99 12.27
C VAL A 145 0.61 -38.05 10.97
N ASN A 146 1.33 -39.15 10.74
CA ASN A 146 2.19 -39.32 9.57
C ASN A 146 1.61 -40.35 8.60
N ILE A 147 1.39 -39.95 7.35
CA ILE A 147 0.92 -40.82 6.26
C ILE A 147 2.12 -41.28 5.43
N LYS A 148 2.40 -42.59 5.45
CA LYS A 148 3.54 -43.23 4.77
C LYS A 148 3.16 -44.17 3.62
N ASN A 149 1.87 -44.49 3.46
CA ASN A 149 1.42 -45.42 2.43
C ASN A 149 1.54 -44.75 1.05
N PHE A 150 2.22 -45.42 0.11
CA PHE A 150 2.48 -44.89 -1.23
C PHE A 150 1.22 -44.48 -1.99
N PHE A 151 0.19 -45.32 -2.00
CA PHE A 151 -1.04 -45.04 -2.75
C PHE A 151 -1.76 -43.83 -2.18
N VAL A 152 -1.90 -43.76 -0.86
CA VAL A 152 -2.53 -42.61 -0.18
C VAL A 152 -1.75 -41.33 -0.41
N ILE A 153 -0.41 -41.37 -0.30
CA ILE A 153 0.44 -40.20 -0.57
C ILE A 153 0.24 -39.73 -2.01
N LYS A 154 0.26 -40.66 -2.97
CA LYS A 154 0.07 -40.35 -4.39
C LYS A 154 -1.29 -39.67 -4.61
N ASP A 155 -2.37 -40.22 -4.08
CA ASP A 155 -3.72 -39.66 -4.23
C ASP A 155 -3.80 -38.23 -3.66
N ILE A 156 -3.14 -37.96 -2.53
CA ILE A 156 -3.08 -36.61 -1.95
C ILE A 156 -2.32 -35.65 -2.87
N TYR A 157 -1.16 -36.04 -3.40
CA TYR A 157 -0.40 -35.20 -4.33
C TYR A 157 -1.18 -34.92 -5.62
N GLU A 158 -1.83 -35.93 -6.21
CA GLU A 158 -2.69 -35.77 -7.38
C GLU A 158 -3.82 -34.80 -7.11
N ALA A 159 -4.54 -34.96 -6.00
CA ALA A 159 -5.63 -34.06 -5.62
C ALA A 159 -5.18 -32.61 -5.43
N ILE A 160 -4.00 -32.38 -4.85
CA ILE A 160 -3.45 -31.01 -4.71
C ILE A 160 -3.09 -30.43 -6.08
N CYS A 161 -2.43 -31.20 -6.95
CA CYS A 161 -2.11 -30.76 -8.31
C CYS A 161 -3.38 -30.43 -9.11
N GLU A 162 -4.42 -31.27 -9.03
CA GLU A 162 -5.72 -31.03 -9.67
C GLU A 162 -6.39 -29.78 -9.12
N GLY A 163 -6.41 -29.61 -7.79
CA GLY A 163 -7.01 -28.44 -7.14
C GLY A 163 -6.40 -27.10 -7.58
N PHE A 164 -5.12 -27.09 -7.96
CA PHE A 164 -4.42 -25.91 -8.46
C PHE A 164 -4.27 -25.84 -9.98
N ASP A 165 -4.77 -26.84 -10.72
CA ASP A 165 -4.56 -27.03 -12.17
C ASP A 165 -3.07 -27.06 -12.57
N LEU A 166 -2.26 -27.79 -11.79
CA LEU A 166 -0.83 -27.97 -12.04
C LEU A 166 -0.56 -29.28 -12.80
N LYS A 167 0.06 -29.15 -13.97
CA LYS A 167 0.49 -30.25 -14.85
C LYS A 167 1.94 -30.03 -15.26
N LYS A 168 2.62 -31.08 -15.73
CA LYS A 168 4.03 -30.96 -16.19
C LYS A 168 4.19 -29.84 -17.24
N GLU A 169 3.22 -29.73 -18.14
CA GLU A 169 3.29 -28.85 -19.31
C GLU A 169 3.07 -27.38 -18.94
N ASN A 170 2.30 -27.09 -17.90
CA ASN A 170 1.94 -25.73 -17.49
C ASN A 170 2.60 -25.29 -16.16
N PHE A 171 3.40 -26.16 -15.53
CA PHE A 171 3.84 -25.98 -14.15
C PHE A 171 4.49 -24.61 -13.90
N GLU A 172 5.43 -24.21 -14.74
CA GLU A 172 6.20 -22.97 -14.53
C GLU A 172 5.33 -21.72 -14.68
N GLU A 173 4.42 -21.68 -15.66
CA GLU A 173 3.49 -20.56 -15.86
C GLU A 173 2.44 -20.52 -14.74
N ARG A 174 1.81 -21.66 -14.44
CA ARG A 174 0.76 -21.73 -13.44
C ARG A 174 1.29 -21.42 -12.04
N SER A 175 2.49 -21.91 -11.70
CA SER A 175 3.16 -21.59 -10.43
C SER A 175 3.40 -20.10 -10.27
N ARG A 176 3.82 -19.40 -11.35
CA ARG A 176 3.99 -17.95 -11.33
C ARG A 176 2.66 -17.24 -11.05
N ASN A 177 1.60 -17.63 -11.76
CA ASN A 177 0.28 -17.05 -11.59
C ASN A 177 -0.26 -17.25 -10.17
N LEU A 178 -0.09 -18.45 -9.58
CA LEU A 178 -0.51 -18.71 -8.21
C LEU A 178 0.25 -17.84 -7.20
N LEU A 179 1.57 -17.70 -7.34
CA LEU A 179 2.39 -16.84 -6.48
C LEU A 179 2.12 -15.34 -6.69
N GLU A 180 1.54 -14.94 -7.81
CA GLU A 180 1.07 -13.56 -8.05
C GLU A 180 -0.23 -13.25 -7.33
N MET A 181 -1.02 -14.28 -7.01
CA MET A 181 -2.27 -14.13 -6.27
C MET A 181 -2.07 -14.06 -4.75
N THR A 182 -0.96 -14.58 -4.23
CA THR A 182 -0.63 -14.49 -2.80
C THR A 182 -0.12 -13.11 -2.43
N ASN A 183 -0.33 -12.70 -1.18
CA ASN A 183 0.23 -11.44 -0.70
C ASN A 183 1.77 -11.48 -0.66
N ARG A 184 2.39 -10.45 -1.22
CA ARG A 184 3.86 -10.31 -1.26
C ARG A 184 4.39 -9.25 -0.32
N ILE A 185 3.53 -8.41 0.25
CA ILE A 185 3.94 -7.26 1.07
C ILE A 185 3.70 -7.60 2.52
N LYS A 186 4.70 -7.37 3.38
CA LYS A 186 4.48 -7.52 4.81
C LYS A 186 3.39 -6.58 5.29
N VAL A 187 2.45 -7.07 6.09
CA VAL A 187 1.37 -6.25 6.65
C VAL A 187 1.92 -5.03 7.38
N GLU A 188 2.97 -5.21 8.19
CA GLU A 188 3.67 -4.14 8.93
C GLU A 188 4.30 -3.06 8.04
N LYS A 189 4.37 -3.29 6.73
CA LYS A 189 4.96 -2.39 5.72
C LYS A 189 3.93 -1.77 4.80
N TYR A 190 2.62 -2.01 4.97
CA TYR A 190 1.62 -1.45 4.08
C TYR A 190 1.53 0.06 4.12
N SER A 191 1.51 0.68 5.30
CA SER A 191 1.54 2.15 5.43
C SER A 191 2.75 2.75 4.73
N GLU A 192 3.92 2.12 4.89
CA GLU A 192 5.15 2.54 4.23
C GLU A 192 5.08 2.38 2.69
N LYS A 193 4.46 1.30 2.21
CA LYS A 193 4.22 1.08 0.78
C LYS A 193 3.32 2.17 0.19
N VAL A 194 2.21 2.48 0.87
CA VAL A 194 1.28 3.56 0.49
C VAL A 194 2.04 4.87 0.39
N LYS A 195 2.82 5.22 1.44
CA LYS A 195 3.65 6.42 1.44
C LYS A 195 4.55 6.49 0.21
N VAL A 196 5.27 5.42 -0.12
CA VAL A 196 6.22 5.40 -1.25
C VAL A 196 5.53 5.50 -2.61
N ASP A 197 4.40 4.82 -2.80
CA ASP A 197 3.66 4.90 -4.06
C ASP A 197 3.18 6.32 -4.33
N PHE A 198 2.66 6.98 -3.30
CA PHE A 198 2.22 8.37 -3.43
C PHE A 198 3.42 9.32 -3.62
N ILE A 199 4.50 9.20 -2.83
CA ILE A 199 5.69 10.05 -3.00
C ILE A 199 6.22 9.99 -4.44
N ARG A 200 6.36 8.78 -4.99
CA ARG A 200 6.88 8.60 -6.36
C ARG A 200 5.94 9.16 -7.41
N CYS A 201 4.65 8.87 -7.28
CA CYS A 201 3.65 9.36 -8.23
C CYS A 201 3.56 10.89 -8.24
N LEU A 202 3.56 11.52 -7.06
CA LEU A 202 3.56 12.98 -6.95
C LEU A 202 4.88 13.59 -7.45
N TYR A 203 6.02 12.95 -7.20
CA TYR A 203 7.31 13.39 -7.72
C TYR A 203 7.37 13.36 -9.25
N ASP A 204 6.94 12.25 -9.87
CA ASP A 204 6.89 12.12 -11.33
C ASP A 204 5.93 13.17 -11.93
N PHE A 205 4.80 13.43 -11.26
CA PHE A 205 3.89 14.49 -11.64
C PHE A 205 4.54 15.88 -11.60
N LEU A 206 5.13 16.29 -10.48
CA LEU A 206 5.74 17.61 -10.32
C LEU A 206 6.93 17.82 -11.27
N THR A 207 7.75 16.79 -11.47
CA THR A 207 8.87 16.86 -12.43
C THR A 207 8.36 16.96 -13.88
N SER A 208 7.22 16.34 -14.21
CA SER A 208 6.58 16.54 -15.52
C SER A 208 6.08 17.97 -15.75
N LEU A 209 5.78 18.71 -14.68
CA LEU A 209 5.48 20.15 -14.72
C LEU A 209 6.73 21.03 -14.79
N GLY A 210 7.93 20.43 -14.83
CA GLY A 210 9.20 21.16 -14.92
C GLY A 210 9.80 21.56 -13.58
N PHE A 211 9.33 21.01 -12.46
CA PHE A 211 9.89 21.34 -11.15
C PHE A 211 11.31 20.78 -11.01
N GLU A 212 12.21 21.61 -10.47
CA GLU A 212 13.51 21.12 -10.02
C GLU A 212 13.35 20.09 -8.90
N ASN A 213 14.24 19.11 -8.85
CA ASN A 213 14.21 18.02 -7.86
C ASN A 213 14.03 18.51 -6.42
N VAL A 214 14.77 19.54 -6.02
CA VAL A 214 14.70 20.07 -4.65
C VAL A 214 13.32 20.65 -4.36
N ASN A 215 12.73 21.36 -5.32
CA ASN A 215 11.42 21.99 -5.18
C ASN A 215 10.31 20.95 -5.16
N ALA A 216 10.39 19.92 -6.01
CA ALA A 216 9.46 18.80 -5.97
C ALA A 216 9.50 18.08 -4.60
N LEU A 217 10.69 17.81 -4.06
CA LEU A 217 10.82 17.16 -2.75
C LEU A 217 10.33 18.06 -1.60
N LYS A 218 10.61 19.36 -1.62
CA LYS A 218 10.08 20.31 -0.62
C LYS A 218 8.55 20.34 -0.65
N PHE A 219 7.97 20.42 -1.84
CA PHE A 219 6.52 20.37 -2.01
C PHE A 219 5.94 19.09 -1.41
N ILE A 220 6.46 17.93 -1.82
CA ILE A 220 6.01 16.62 -1.31
C ILE A 220 6.12 16.57 0.21
N GLY A 221 7.22 17.06 0.78
CA GLY A 221 7.44 17.08 2.21
C GLY A 221 6.36 17.82 2.98
N VAL A 222 6.12 19.08 2.61
CA VAL A 222 5.10 19.91 3.25
C VAL A 222 3.71 19.35 2.98
N PHE A 223 3.44 18.90 1.75
CA PHE A 223 2.16 18.30 1.38
C PHE A 223 1.82 17.09 2.26
N PHE A 224 2.76 16.14 2.42
CA PHE A 224 2.55 14.96 3.27
C PHE A 224 2.34 15.35 4.74
N LYS A 225 3.09 16.33 5.22
CA LYS A 225 2.96 16.87 6.58
C LYS A 225 1.57 17.49 6.82
N LEU A 226 1.04 18.25 5.86
CA LEU A 226 -0.30 18.83 5.91
C LEU A 226 -1.42 17.77 5.89
N PHE A 227 -1.15 16.57 5.38
CA PHE A 227 -2.07 15.42 5.44
C PHE A 227 -1.75 14.47 6.60
N GLN A 228 -0.95 14.90 7.57
CA GLN A 228 -0.61 14.14 8.77
C GLN A 228 0.09 12.80 8.47
N ILE A 229 0.92 12.75 7.42
CA ILE A 229 1.67 11.55 7.04
C ILE A 229 3.11 11.64 7.51
N GLN A 230 3.49 10.77 8.44
CA GLN A 230 4.85 10.67 8.95
C GLN A 230 5.82 10.27 7.83
N LEU A 231 6.76 11.15 7.49
CA LEU A 231 7.86 10.82 6.59
C LEU A 231 8.98 10.06 7.32
N ASN A 232 9.16 10.33 8.61
CA ASN A 232 10.11 9.67 9.49
C ASN A 232 9.36 8.78 10.50
N ASN A 233 9.86 7.57 10.76
CA ASN A 233 9.11 6.53 11.50
C ASN A 233 9.00 6.75 13.03
N ASN A 234 9.26 7.95 13.55
CA ASN A 234 9.38 8.21 15.00
C ASN A 234 8.71 9.52 15.46
N GLU A 235 7.71 10.03 14.73
CA GLU A 235 7.08 11.33 15.05
C GLU A 235 5.63 11.15 15.53
N ASP A 236 5.43 10.88 16.82
CA ASP A 236 4.11 10.60 17.43
C ASP A 236 3.03 11.67 17.13
N GLU A 237 3.47 12.89 16.80
CA GLU A 237 2.65 14.00 16.30
C GLU A 237 3.45 14.80 15.24
N LEU A 238 2.75 15.35 14.24
CA LEU A 238 3.36 16.19 13.20
C LEU A 238 3.06 17.67 13.46
N GLU A 239 4.08 18.42 13.85
CA GLU A 239 3.98 19.86 14.11
C GLU A 239 3.86 20.67 12.81
N ILE A 240 2.66 21.15 12.47
CA ILE A 240 2.44 22.06 11.32
C ILE A 240 2.71 23.50 11.76
N TYR A 241 3.75 24.13 11.21
CA TYR A 241 4.09 25.52 11.55
C TYR A 241 3.09 26.52 10.97
N ASP A 242 2.99 27.69 11.61
CA ASP A 242 2.10 28.76 11.18
C ASP A 242 2.45 29.31 9.79
N ASN A 243 3.75 29.50 9.52
CA ASN A 243 4.22 30.03 8.24
C ASN A 243 4.75 28.92 7.31
N LEU A 244 4.59 29.12 6.00
CA LEU A 244 5.04 28.16 4.99
C LEU A 244 6.56 28.01 4.95
N GLU A 245 7.32 29.08 5.19
CA GLU A 245 8.78 29.05 5.08
C GLU A 245 9.41 28.06 6.08
N ASP A 246 8.93 28.05 7.32
CA ASP A 246 9.40 27.14 8.36
C ASP A 246 8.97 25.70 8.06
N ASN A 247 7.77 25.50 7.52
CA ASN A 247 7.38 24.18 7.01
C ASN A 247 8.33 23.68 5.92
N LEU A 248 8.68 24.52 4.94
CA LEU A 248 9.62 24.17 3.87
C LEU A 248 11.03 23.88 4.39
N LYS A 249 11.49 24.62 5.42
CA LYS A 249 12.80 24.41 6.06
C LYS A 249 12.85 23.12 6.89
N SER A 250 11.70 22.69 7.44
CA SER A 250 11.62 21.49 8.29
C SER A 250 11.73 20.17 7.53
N ILE A 251 11.65 20.18 6.19
CA ILE A 251 11.61 18.95 5.39
C ILE A 251 12.98 18.27 5.30
N ASP A 252 13.05 16.99 5.68
CA ASP A 252 14.21 16.14 5.43
C ASP A 252 14.28 15.68 3.97
N LEU A 253 14.96 16.48 3.15
CA LEU A 253 15.18 16.18 1.72
C LEU A 253 16.01 14.90 1.50
N LYS A 254 16.88 14.52 2.45
CA LYS A 254 17.70 13.30 2.30
C LYS A 254 16.83 12.07 2.40
N ASN A 255 15.92 12.03 3.37
CA ASN A 255 14.98 10.92 3.53
C ASN A 255 14.04 10.81 2.30
N LEU A 256 13.44 11.91 1.85
CA LEU A 256 12.61 11.90 0.64
C LEU A 256 13.36 11.46 -0.62
N THR A 257 14.63 11.86 -0.76
CA THR A 257 15.48 11.39 -1.87
C THR A 257 15.66 9.87 -1.83
N HIS A 258 15.69 9.25 -0.64
CA HIS A 258 15.81 7.81 -0.49
C HIS A 258 14.59 7.09 -1.06
N TYR A 259 13.38 7.57 -0.77
CA TYR A 259 12.14 7.00 -1.30
C TYR A 259 12.05 7.00 -2.84
N ILE A 260 12.64 8.01 -3.49
CA ILE A 260 12.69 8.09 -4.95
C ILE A 260 13.78 7.19 -5.54
N LYS A 261 15.02 7.32 -5.06
CA LYS A 261 16.18 6.68 -5.70
C LYS A 261 16.37 5.22 -5.31
N ARG A 262 15.95 4.85 -4.11
CA ARG A 262 16.16 3.53 -3.50
C ARG A 262 14.92 3.16 -2.68
N PRO A 263 13.78 2.92 -3.34
CA PRO A 263 12.56 2.59 -2.63
C PRO A 263 12.80 1.38 -1.72
N PRO A 264 12.25 1.38 -0.48
CA PRO A 264 12.36 0.26 0.43
C PRO A 264 11.85 -1.02 -0.23
N ASN A 265 12.48 -2.16 0.09
CA ASN A 265 11.91 -3.44 -0.31
C ASN A 265 10.77 -3.81 0.64
N PHE A 266 9.56 -3.85 0.09
CA PHE A 266 8.34 -4.19 0.81
C PHE A 266 8.03 -5.69 0.78
N SER A 267 8.74 -6.44 -0.06
CA SER A 267 8.37 -7.80 -0.44
C SER A 267 9.30 -8.89 0.09
N TYR A 268 8.72 -10.08 0.31
CA TYR A 268 9.47 -11.30 0.51
C TYR A 268 10.02 -11.80 -0.83
N TYR A 269 11.34 -11.94 -0.94
CA TYR A 269 11.99 -12.67 -2.04
C TYR A 269 11.86 -14.19 -1.86
#